data_AF-R6H6V4-F1
#
_entry.id   AF-R6H6V4-F1
#
_cell.length_a   1.000
_cell.length_b   1.000
_cell.length_c   1.000
_cell.angle_alpha   90.00
_cell.angle_beta   90.00
_cell.angle_gamma   90.00
#
_symmetry.space_group_name_H-M   'P 1'
#
loop_
_entity.id
_entity.type
_entity.pdbx_description
1 polymer ?
#
loop_
_entity_poly.entity_id
_entity_poly.type
_entity_poly.pdbx_seq_one_letter_code
_entity_poly.pdbx_strand_id
1 'polypeptide(L)'
;MLAAFGVTGAADDPLLDILLKNVQQRICNKTNQSVIPDGLKGVAVYMAVGEYLNMKKAVGQLTGFDLDAAIKQIQEGDTNTVFALGEGSLTPEQRLNVLIDYLINGRSDELYRFRKMVW
;
A
#
# COMPACT_ATOMS: atom_id res chain seq x y z
N MET A 1 -4.63 -7.46 6.17
CA MET A 1 -3.64 -7.34 5.09
C MET A 1 -2.20 -7.46 5.61
N LEU A 2 -1.74 -6.64 6.56
CA LEU A 2 -0.36 -6.74 7.10
C LEU A 2 -0.02 -8.12 7.70
N ALA A 3 -0.90 -8.69 8.52
CA ALA A 3 -0.73 -10.05 9.05
C ALA A 3 -0.72 -11.13 7.93
N ALA A 4 -1.43 -10.84 6.84
CA ALA A 4 -1.56 -11.73 5.69
C ALA A 4 -0.26 -11.73 4.84
N PHE A 5 0.50 -10.63 4.87
CA PHE A 5 1.86 -10.51 4.36
C PHE A 5 2.94 -11.00 5.34
N GLY A 6 2.55 -11.66 6.45
CA GLY A 6 3.50 -12.18 7.45
C GLY A 6 4.13 -11.11 8.34
N VAL A 7 3.65 -9.86 8.30
CA VAL A 7 4.17 -8.80 9.16
C VAL A 7 3.53 -8.86 10.54
N THR A 8 4.29 -9.33 11.53
CA THR A 8 3.87 -9.43 12.92
C THR A 8 4.13 -8.14 13.71
N GLY A 9 3.39 -7.95 14.81
CA GLY A 9 3.55 -6.80 15.73
C GLY A 9 3.05 -5.45 15.20
N ALA A 10 2.43 -5.41 14.03
CA ALA A 10 1.93 -4.16 13.44
C ALA A 10 0.72 -3.58 14.18
N ALA A 11 -0.08 -4.41 14.85
CA ALA A 11 -1.24 -3.95 15.61
C ALA A 11 -0.85 -3.15 16.87
N ASP A 12 0.33 -3.44 17.42
CA ASP A 12 0.84 -2.83 18.65
C ASP A 12 1.81 -1.66 18.36
N ASP A 13 2.08 -1.37 17.08
CA ASP A 13 3.00 -0.32 16.66
C ASP A 13 2.28 1.05 16.60
N PRO A 14 2.61 2.02 17.46
CA PRO A 14 2.02 3.36 17.44
C PRO A 14 2.22 4.09 16.11
N LEU A 15 3.23 3.69 15.32
CA LEU A 15 3.50 4.27 14.01
C LEU A 15 2.39 3.94 13.00
N LEU A 16 1.68 2.82 13.16
CA LEU A 16 0.59 2.45 12.25
C LEU A 16 -0.54 3.50 12.29
N ASP A 17 -0.88 4.01 13.47
CA ASP A 17 -1.88 5.07 13.63
C ASP A 17 -1.46 6.40 12.99
N ILE A 18 -0.16 6.72 13.06
CA ILE A 18 0.40 7.91 12.43
C ILE A 18 0.32 7.79 10.90
N LEU A 19 0.70 6.62 10.37
CA LEU A 19 0.64 6.35 8.93
C LEU A 19 -0.80 6.34 8.41
N LEU A 20 -1.73 5.75 9.15
CA LEU A 20 -3.16 5.79 8.81
C LEU A 20 -3.68 7.23 8.73
N LYS A 21 -3.32 8.09 9.69
CA LYS A 21 -3.67 9.52 9.65
C LYS A 21 -3.06 10.24 8.45
N ASN A 22 -1.79 9.98 8.13
CA ASN A 22 -1.13 10.57 6.98
C ASN A 22 -1.80 10.15 5.66
N VAL A 23 -2.10 8.87 5.49
CA VAL A 23 -2.82 8.36 4.33
C VAL A 23 -4.22 8.96 4.24
N GLN A 24 -4.95 9.05 5.35
CA GLN A 24 -6.24 9.71 5.40
C GLN A 24 -6.14 11.17 4.94
N GLN A 25 -5.21 11.94 5.48
CA GLN A 25 -4.99 13.32 5.08
C GLN A 25 -4.62 13.43 3.60
N ARG A 26 -3.75 12.55 3.10
CA ARG A 26 -3.34 12.53 1.69
C ARG A 26 -4.52 12.28 0.74
N ILE A 27 -5.40 11.33 1.07
CA ILE A 27 -6.60 11.02 0.28
C ILE A 27 -7.61 12.18 0.36
N CYS A 28 -7.86 12.70 1.56
CA CYS A 28 -8.74 13.84 1.79
C CYS A 28 -8.28 15.08 1.01
N ASN A 29 -6.97 15.38 1.03
CA ASN A 29 -6.38 16.48 0.30
C ASN A 29 -6.46 16.27 -1.22
N LYS A 30 -6.20 15.06 -1.73
CA LYS A 30 -6.30 14.77 -3.17
C LYS A 30 -7.74 14.83 -3.69
N THR A 31 -8.71 14.45 -2.86
CA THR A 31 -10.13 14.43 -3.24
C THR A 31 -10.87 15.71 -2.88
N ASN A 32 -10.24 16.61 -2.10
CA ASN A 32 -10.84 17.79 -1.49
C ASN A 32 -12.10 17.44 -0.67
N GLN A 33 -12.01 16.37 0.13
CA GLN A 33 -13.10 15.92 1.02
C GLN A 33 -12.60 15.83 2.46
N SER A 34 -13.49 16.05 3.43
CA SER A 34 -13.18 15.96 4.86
C SER A 34 -13.13 14.52 5.39
N VAL A 35 -13.66 13.56 4.63
CA VAL A 35 -13.76 12.14 5.01
C VAL A 35 -13.42 11.26 3.80
N ILE A 36 -12.85 10.08 4.04
CA ILE A 36 -12.58 9.09 3.00
C ILE A 36 -13.91 8.48 2.51
N PRO A 37 -14.26 8.62 1.22
CA PRO A 37 -15.42 7.96 0.64
C PRO A 37 -15.35 6.43 0.77
N ASP A 38 -16.48 5.74 0.91
CA ASP A 38 -16.51 4.27 1.03
C ASP A 38 -15.77 3.55 -0.10
N GLY A 39 -15.89 4.04 -1.33
CA GLY A 39 -15.18 3.49 -2.50
C GLY A 39 -13.65 3.62 -2.42
N LEU A 40 -13.11 4.48 -1.55
CA LEU A 40 -11.68 4.69 -1.37
C LEU A 40 -11.13 4.02 -0.10
N LYS A 41 -11.97 3.37 0.72
CA LYS A 41 -11.49 2.65 1.91
C LYS A 41 -10.51 1.54 1.55
N GLY A 42 -10.76 0.82 0.44
CA GLY A 42 -9.84 -0.17 -0.11
C GLY A 42 -8.49 0.46 -0.45
N VAL A 43 -8.48 1.55 -1.22
CA VAL A 43 -7.26 2.29 -1.60
C VAL A 43 -6.50 2.78 -0.37
N ALA A 44 -7.19 3.28 0.65
CA ALA A 44 -6.59 3.72 1.90
C ALA A 44 -5.86 2.58 2.63
N VAL A 45 -6.45 1.38 2.66
CA VAL A 45 -5.81 0.20 3.26
C VAL A 45 -4.54 -0.19 2.49
N TYR A 46 -4.59 -0.25 1.16
CA TYR A 46 -3.41 -0.56 0.33
C TYR A 46 -2.30 0.47 0.55
N MET A 47 -2.64 1.76 0.56
CA MET A 47 -1.67 2.83 0.75
C MET A 47 -1.03 2.80 2.15
N ALA A 48 -1.82 2.56 3.20
CA ALA A 48 -1.30 2.43 4.57
C ALA A 48 -0.37 1.23 4.72
N VAL A 49 -0.70 0.10 4.10
CA VAL A 49 0.15 -1.10 4.07
C VAL A 49 1.45 -0.82 3.33
N GLY A 50 1.40 -0.14 2.19
CA GLY A 50 2.58 0.24 1.41
C GLY A 50 3.51 1.21 2.17
N GLU A 51 2.97 2.25 2.79
CA GLU A 51 3.78 3.19 3.58
C GLU A 51 4.41 2.52 4.81
N TYR A 52 3.69 1.62 5.47
CA TYR A 52 4.22 0.85 6.59
C TYR A 52 5.35 -0.10 6.16
N LEU A 53 5.19 -0.79 5.03
CA LEU A 53 6.25 -1.64 4.46
C LEU A 53 7.47 -0.80 4.06
N ASN A 54 7.27 0.39 3.48
CA ASN A 54 8.36 1.29 3.13
C ASN A 54 9.16 1.75 4.36
N MET A 55 8.47 2.06 5.46
CA MET A 55 9.13 2.36 6.73
C MET A 55 9.90 1.16 7.27
N LYS A 56 9.29 -0.02 7.33
CA LYS A 56 9.98 -1.24 7.81
C LYS A 56 11.19 -1.57 6.95
N LYS A 57 11.13 -1.31 5.65
CA LYS A 57 12.27 -1.40 4.74
C LYS A 57 13.38 -0.41 5.15
N ALA A 58 13.03 0.86 5.35
CA ALA A 58 13.99 1.90 5.70
C ALA A 58 14.71 1.64 7.05
N VAL A 59 14.01 1.01 8.00
CA VAL A 59 14.57 0.62 9.31
C VAL A 59 15.31 -0.72 9.26
N GLY A 60 15.32 -1.42 8.11
CA GLY A 60 15.96 -2.72 7.95
C GLY A 60 15.30 -3.86 8.73
N GLN A 61 14.05 -3.68 9.17
CA GLN A 61 13.29 -4.64 9.97
C GLN A 61 12.44 -5.61 9.12
N LEU A 62 12.62 -5.63 7.80
CA LEU A 62 12.00 -6.62 6.91
C LEU A 62 12.81 -7.93 6.84
N THR A 63 13.22 -8.46 7.99
CA THR A 63 13.91 -9.76 8.05
C THR A 63 12.90 -10.89 7.88
N GLY A 64 12.98 -11.62 6.77
CA GLY A 64 12.10 -12.78 6.49
C GLY A 64 10.79 -12.44 5.76
N PHE A 65 10.71 -11.29 5.09
CA PHE A 65 9.55 -10.95 4.26
C PHE A 65 9.50 -11.83 3.00
N ASP A 66 8.47 -12.66 2.88
CA ASP A 66 8.26 -13.51 1.70
C ASP A 66 7.58 -12.71 0.57
N LEU A 67 8.41 -12.20 -0.33
CA LEU A 67 7.98 -11.42 -1.49
C LEU A 67 7.04 -12.20 -2.41
N ASP A 68 7.32 -13.49 -2.65
CA ASP A 68 6.52 -14.29 -3.57
C ASP A 68 5.16 -14.64 -2.96
N ALA A 69 5.09 -14.87 -1.64
CA ALA A 69 3.82 -15.02 -0.94
C ALA A 69 2.99 -13.73 -0.95
N ALA A 70 3.63 -12.57 -0.75
CA ALA A 70 2.94 -11.27 -0.80
C ALA A 70 2.39 -10.96 -2.19
N ILE A 71 3.17 -11.23 -3.26
CA ILE A 71 2.72 -11.07 -4.64
C ILE A 71 1.52 -11.99 -4.94
N LYS A 72 1.58 -13.26 -4.51
CA LYS A 72 0.47 -14.21 -4.67
C LYS A 72 -0.81 -13.74 -3.97
N GLN A 73 -0.71 -13.21 -2.76
CA GLN A 73 -1.89 -12.66 -2.07
C GLN A 73 -2.51 -11.47 -2.79
N ILE A 74 -1.70 -10.58 -3.36
CA ILE A 74 -2.23 -9.47 -4.15
C ILE A 74 -2.95 -10.02 -5.38
N GLN A 75 -2.38 -11.03 -6.04
CA GLN A 75 -3.00 -11.71 -7.18
C GLN A 75 -4.35 -12.36 -6.82
N GLU A 76 -4.49 -12.93 -5.63
CA GLU A 76 -5.75 -13.49 -5.13
C GLU A 76 -6.81 -12.42 -4.86
N GLY A 77 -6.39 -11.21 -4.45
CA GLY A 77 -7.29 -10.08 -4.17
C GLY A 77 -7.59 -9.18 -5.38
N ASP A 78 -6.68 -9.11 -6.35
CA ASP A 78 -6.73 -8.28 -7.56
C ASP A 78 -6.10 -9.04 -8.74
N THR A 79 -6.92 -9.64 -9.59
CA THR A 79 -6.49 -10.54 -10.67
C THR A 79 -5.84 -9.82 -11.86
N ASN A 80 -5.81 -8.48 -11.90
CA ASN A 80 -5.35 -7.73 -13.07
C ASN A 80 -3.85 -7.41 -13.09
N THR A 81 -3.13 -7.49 -11.97
CA THR A 81 -1.78 -6.87 -11.86
C THR A 81 -0.61 -7.85 -11.90
N VAL A 82 -0.91 -9.13 -12.18
CA VAL A 82 0.01 -10.27 -12.25
C VAL A 82 1.21 -10.03 -13.17
N PHE A 83 1.06 -9.22 -14.23
CA PHE A 83 2.09 -9.06 -15.26
C PHE A 83 3.21 -8.06 -14.94
N ALA A 84 3.05 -7.14 -13.98
CA ALA A 84 4.03 -6.07 -13.76
C ALA A 84 5.08 -6.34 -12.67
N LEU A 85 4.80 -7.26 -11.74
CA LEU A 85 5.64 -7.51 -10.56
C LEU A 85 6.63 -8.68 -10.74
N GLY A 86 6.53 -9.43 -11.86
CA GLY A 86 6.95 -10.83 -11.92
C GLY A 86 7.89 -11.30 -13.03
N GLU A 87 8.50 -10.43 -13.85
CA GLU A 87 9.45 -10.89 -14.89
C GLU A 87 10.94 -10.62 -14.56
N GLY A 88 11.64 -11.71 -14.23
CA GLY A 88 12.90 -12.15 -14.88
C GLY A 88 14.24 -11.49 -14.56
N SER A 89 14.33 -10.19 -14.27
CA SER A 89 15.64 -9.49 -14.24
C SER A 89 15.87 -8.54 -13.06
N LEU A 90 14.91 -8.40 -12.15
CA LEU A 90 15.00 -7.46 -11.02
C LEU A 90 15.60 -8.12 -9.78
N THR A 91 16.47 -7.42 -9.07
CA THR A 91 16.96 -7.87 -7.76
C THR A 91 15.81 -7.96 -6.75
N PRO A 92 15.92 -8.76 -5.68
CA PRO A 92 14.87 -8.87 -4.66
C PRO A 92 14.47 -7.51 -4.06
N GLU A 93 15.43 -6.61 -3.86
CA GLU A 93 15.16 -5.25 -3.38
C GLU A 93 14.39 -4.40 -4.39
N GLN A 94 14.68 -4.56 -5.68
CA GLN A 94 13.94 -3.87 -6.74
C GLN A 94 12.51 -4.39 -6.82
N ARG A 95 12.30 -5.72 -6.73
CA ARG A 95 10.94 -6.31 -6.69
C ARG A 95 10.15 -5.80 -5.47
N LEU A 96 10.78 -5.69 -4.31
CA LEU A 96 10.17 -5.08 -3.12
C LEU A 96 9.79 -3.60 -3.35
N ASN A 97 10.65 -2.82 -4.02
CA ASN A 97 10.33 -1.42 -4.34
C ASN A 97 9.11 -1.30 -5.25
N VAL A 98 9.02 -2.14 -6.29
CA VAL A 98 7.87 -2.14 -7.21
C VAL A 98 6.61 -2.55 -6.47
N LEU A 99 6.68 -3.53 -5.57
CA LEU A 99 5.55 -3.93 -4.72
C LEU A 99 5.08 -2.77 -3.82
N ILE A 100 6.01 -2.10 -3.14
CA ILE A 100 5.70 -0.95 -2.27
C ILE A 100 5.10 0.18 -3.09
N ASP A 101 5.68 0.51 -4.24
CA ASP A 101 5.17 1.56 -5.12
C ASP A 101 3.76 1.23 -5.63
N TYR A 102 3.51 -0.03 -5.99
CA TYR A 102 2.18 -0.49 -6.37
C TYR A 102 1.16 -0.34 -5.23
N LEU A 103 1.51 -0.73 -4.00
CA LEU A 103 0.62 -0.57 -2.84
C LEU A 103 0.31 0.91 -2.55
N ILE A 104 1.28 1.81 -2.74
CA ILE A 104 1.11 3.24 -2.45
C ILE A 104 0.38 3.96 -3.60
N ASN A 105 0.77 3.70 -4.85
CA ASN A 105 0.39 4.51 -6.01
C ASN A 105 -0.42 3.74 -7.06
N GLY A 106 -0.42 2.40 -7.06
CA GLY A 106 -0.98 1.57 -8.12
C GLY A 106 -2.50 1.69 -8.32
N ARG A 107 -3.23 2.19 -7.33
CA ARG A 107 -4.69 2.44 -7.40
C ARG A 107 -5.04 3.94 -7.32
N SER A 108 -4.10 4.82 -7.66
CA SER A 108 -4.28 6.28 -7.56
C SER A 108 -5.33 6.81 -8.53
N ASP A 109 -5.59 6.10 -9.61
CA ASP A 109 -6.61 6.41 -10.60
C ASP A 109 -8.03 6.40 -10.01
N GLU A 110 -8.30 5.52 -9.05
CA GLU A 110 -9.57 5.47 -8.32
C GLU A 110 -9.85 6.78 -7.56
N LEU A 111 -8.81 7.51 -7.15
CA LEU A 111 -8.95 8.81 -6.47
C LEU A 111 -9.61 9.86 -7.39
N TYR A 112 -9.38 9.78 -8.71
CA TYR A 112 -9.93 10.76 -9.64
C TYR A 112 -11.45 10.73 -9.69
N ARG A 113 -12.07 9.56 -9.47
CA ARG A 113 -13.52 9.40 -9.44
C ARG A 113 -14.20 10.21 -8.35
N PHE A 114 -13.49 10.48 -7.25
CA PHE A 114 -14.01 11.18 -6.08
C PHE A 114 -13.46 12.59 -5.91
N ARG A 115 -12.65 13.07 -6.86
CA ARG A 115 -12.03 14.39 -6.78
C ARG A 115 -13.07 15.49 -6.97
N LYS A 116 -13.22 16.36 -5.96
CA LYS A 116 -13.96 17.62 -6.07
C LYS A 116 -12.98 18.72 -6.45
N MET A 117 -13.26 19.48 -7.51
CA MET A 117 -12.44 20.63 -7.88
C MET A 117 -12.83 21.79 -6.97
N VAL A 118 -11.84 22.38 -6.32
CA VAL A 118 -11.98 23.63 -5.54
C VAL A 118 -11.23 24.71 -6.32
N TRP A 119 -11.86 25.87 -6.47
CA TRP A 119 -11.34 27.01 -7.23
C TRP A 119 -10.74 28.04 -6.29
#